data_AF-A0A5D3DEN1-F1
#
_entry.id   AF-A0A5D3DEN1-F1
#
_cell.length_a   1.000
_cell.length_b   1.000
_cell.length_c   1.000
_cell.angle_alpha   90.00
_cell.angle_beta   90.00
_cell.angle_gamma   90.00
#
_symmetry.space_group_name_H-M   'P 1'
#
loop_
_entity.id
_entity.type
_entity.pdbx_description
1 polymer ?
#
loop_
_entity_poly.entity_id
_entity_poly.type
_entity_poly.pdbx_seq_one_letter_code
_entity_poly.pdbx_strand_id
1 'polypeptide(L)'
;MKDEFTAINLLPEETLFRVKEKFKYLHIGCVQVALKPLFKEGLDVPVYLALRDKRHLRFTPSLLWIVQSNLEQGPIYFNCRPGLIVSL
;
A
#
# COMPACT_ATOMS: atom_id res chain seq x y z
N MET A 1 7.59 9.70 -21.03
CA MET A 1 7.89 10.08 -19.64
C MET A 1 7.79 8.79 -18.83
N LYS A 2 8.86 8.33 -18.17
CA LYS A 2 8.71 7.23 -17.21
C LYS A 2 8.03 7.87 -16.00
N ASP A 3 6.73 7.70 -15.87
CA ASP A 3 6.03 8.09 -14.64
C ASP A 3 6.62 7.23 -13.53
N GLU A 4 7.48 7.85 -12.72
CA GLU A 4 8.27 7.16 -11.72
C GLU A 4 7.38 6.89 -10.50
N PHE A 5 6.68 5.75 -10.52
CA PHE A 5 5.94 5.31 -9.35
C PHE A 5 6.88 5.12 -8.17
N THR A 6 6.63 5.83 -7.07
CA THR A 6 7.35 5.60 -5.82
C THR A 6 6.78 4.38 -5.10
N ALA A 7 7.63 3.43 -4.75
CA ALA A 7 7.25 2.26 -3.98
C ALA A 7 7.55 2.45 -2.49
N ILE A 8 6.57 2.19 -1.63
CA ILE A 8 6.72 2.21 -0.18
C ILE A 8 6.44 0.80 0.33
N ASN A 9 7.41 0.20 1.02
CA ASN A 9 7.22 -1.11 1.65
C ASN A 9 6.47 -0.92 2.98
N LEU A 10 5.34 -1.62 3.14
CA LEU A 10 4.53 -1.54 4.36
C LEU A 10 5.15 -2.30 5.55
N LEU A 11 5.97 -3.32 5.26
CA LEU A 11 6.62 -4.16 6.27
C LEU A 11 8.14 -3.98 6.16
N PRO A 12 8.79 -3.33 7.13
CA PRO A 12 10.25 -3.20 7.15
C PRO A 12 10.93 -4.55 7.39
N GLU A 13 12.00 -4.84 6.64
CA GLU A 13 12.73 -6.11 6.74
C GLU A 13 13.28 -6.37 8.15
N GLU A 14 13.77 -5.35 8.84
CA GLU A 14 14.27 -5.45 10.21
C GLU A 14 13.19 -5.93 11.20
N THR A 15 11.94 -5.47 11.01
CA THR A 15 10.82 -5.90 11.85
C THR A 15 10.50 -7.37 11.59
N LEU A 16 10.46 -7.77 10.32
CA LEU A 16 10.22 -9.17 9.91
C LEU A 16 11.31 -10.10 10.45
N PHE A 17 12.57 -9.68 10.40
CA PHE A 17 13.71 -10.46 10.91
C PHE A 17 13.58 -10.79 12.40
N ARG A 18 13.06 -9.86 13.21
CA ARG A 18 12.91 -10.08 14.65
C ARG A 18 11.72 -10.98 15.00
N VAL A 19 10.64 -10.94 14.21
CA VAL A 19 9.44 -11.73 14.50
C VAL A 19 9.52 -13.16 13.99
N LYS A 20 10.29 -13.43 12.93
CA LYS A 20 10.44 -14.77 12.35
C LYS A 20 11.07 -15.79 13.32
N GLU A 21 11.82 -15.34 14.32
CA GLU A 21 12.39 -16.22 15.36
C GLU A 21 11.31 -16.86 16.23
N LYS A 22 10.16 -16.20 16.37
CA LYS A 22 9.07 -16.63 17.26
C LYS A 22 7.84 -17.14 16.51
N PHE A 23 7.60 -16.64 15.31
CA PHE A 23 6.39 -16.93 14.54
C PHE A 23 6.74 -17.39 13.13
N LYS A 24 6.03 -18.43 12.65
CA LYS A 24 6.20 -18.95 11.28
C LYS A 24 5.34 -18.20 10.25
N TYR A 25 4.26 -17.57 10.72
CA TYR A 25 3.28 -16.93 9.86
C TYR A 25 2.84 -15.59 10.43
N LEU A 26 2.50 -14.66 9.55
CA LEU A 26 1.92 -13.36 9.84
C LEU A 26 0.54 -13.27 9.19
N HIS A 27 -0.46 -12.88 9.97
CA HIS A 27 -1.79 -12.58 9.48
C HIS A 27 -1.96 -11.08 9.26
N ILE A 28 -2.26 -10.67 8.03
CA ILE A 28 -2.55 -9.29 7.62
C ILE A 28 -4.07 -9.15 7.51
N GLY A 29 -4.70 -8.79 8.62
CA GLY A 29 -6.16 -8.61 8.67
C GLY A 29 -6.64 -7.29 8.03
N CYS A 30 -5.80 -6.26 8.03
CA CYS A 30 -6.15 -4.94 7.50
C CYS A 30 -4.88 -4.16 7.09
N VAL A 31 -4.99 -3.40 6.00
CA VAL A 31 -4.04 -2.38 5.57
C VAL A 31 -4.81 -1.07 5.43
N GLN A 32 -4.42 -0.07 6.19
CA GLN A 32 -5.03 1.27 6.16
C GLN A 32 -4.07 2.22 5.45
N VAL A 33 -4.57 2.94 4.45
CA VAL A 33 -3.78 3.88 3.66
C VAL A 33 -4.47 5.24 3.71
N ALA A 34 -3.66 6.25 4.01
CA ALA A 34 -4.05 7.64 4.00
C ALA A 34 -3.10 8.42 3.08
N LEU A 35 -3.65 9.08 2.07
CA LEU A 35 -2.93 10.03 1.26
C LEU A 35 -3.41 11.43 1.63
N LYS A 36 -2.58 12.15 2.37
CA LYS A 36 -2.87 13.51 2.81
C LYS A 36 -2.02 14.50 2.00
N PRO A 37 -2.65 15.40 1.22
CA PRO A 37 -1.90 16.46 0.57
C PRO A 37 -1.24 17.38 1.60
N LEU A 38 -0.02 17.86 1.29
CA LEU A 38 0.70 18.82 2.14
C LEU A 38 0.37 20.28 1.79
N PHE A 39 -0.30 20.52 0.67
CA PHE A 39 -0.78 21.83 0.25
C PHE A 39 -2.09 22.22 0.96
N LYS A 40 -2.33 23.52 1.10
CA LYS A 40 -3.54 24.07 1.77
C LYS A 40 -4.80 24.01 0.91
N GLU A 41 -4.66 24.10 -0.41
CA GLU A 41 -5.78 24.20 -1.37
C GLU A 41 -5.84 22.95 -2.24
N GLY A 42 -7.04 22.48 -2.56
CA GLY A 42 -7.26 21.30 -3.40
C GLY A 42 -6.66 21.47 -4.79
N LEU A 43 -5.43 20.98 -4.98
CA LEU A 43 -4.78 20.99 -6.29
C LEU A 43 -5.39 19.89 -7.16
N ASP A 44 -5.78 20.24 -8.38
CA ASP A 44 -6.23 19.30 -9.43
C ASP A 44 -5.05 18.43 -9.87
N VAL A 45 -4.74 17.41 -9.06
CA VAL A 45 -3.71 16.42 -9.30
C VAL A 45 -4.35 15.05 -9.27
N PRO A 46 -4.41 14.36 -10.42
CA PRO A 46 -4.83 12.98 -10.44
C PRO A 46 -3.81 12.13 -9.70
N VAL A 47 -4.30 11.23 -8.85
CA VAL A 47 -3.50 10.25 -8.13
C VAL A 47 -3.96 8.85 -8.47
N TYR A 48 -2.98 8.01 -8.76
CA TYR A 48 -3.12 6.57 -8.91
C TYR A 48 -2.33 5.89 -7.81
N LEU A 49 -3.00 5.07 -7.01
CA LEU A 49 -2.37 4.31 -5.95
C LEU A 49 -2.76 2.84 -6.06
N ALA A 50 -1.76 1.96 -5.98
CA ALA A 50 -1.94 0.52 -6.02
C ALA A 50 -1.36 -0.11 -4.76
N LEU A 51 -2.20 -0.75 -3.97
CA LEU A 51 -1.74 -1.63 -2.90
C LEU A 51 -1.44 -2.99 -3.52
N ARG A 52 -0.20 -3.47 -3.36
CA ARG A 52 0.26 -4.68 -4.03
C ARG A 52 0.96 -5.65 -3.10
N ASP A 53 0.76 -6.93 -3.36
CA ASP A 53 1.57 -8.01 -2.82
C ASP A 53 2.79 -8.25 -3.74
N LYS A 54 3.95 -7.77 -3.28
CA LYS A 54 5.22 -7.82 -4.00
C LYS A 54 5.71 -9.25 -4.30
N ARG A 55 5.16 -10.28 -3.65
CA ARG A 55 5.52 -11.68 -3.92
C ARG A 55 5.10 -12.13 -5.32
N HIS A 56 4.09 -11.49 -5.91
CA HIS A 56 3.68 -11.76 -7.28
C HIS A 56 4.57 -11.02 -8.29
N LEU A 57 5.16 -11.77 -9.23
CA LEU A 57 6.03 -11.23 -10.28
C LEU A 57 5.28 -10.38 -11.32
N ARG A 58 3.98 -10.64 -11.49
CA ARG A 58 3.14 -9.94 -12.47
C ARG A 58 2.33 -8.86 -11.77
N PHE A 59 2.21 -7.70 -12.40
CA PHE A 59 1.51 -6.53 -11.84
C PHE A 59 0.05 -6.83 -11.51
N THR A 60 -0.74 -7.27 -12.48
CA THR A 60 -2.19 -7.49 -12.29
C THR A 60 -2.54 -8.42 -11.12
N PRO A 61 -1.95 -9.63 -11.00
CA PRO A 61 -2.25 -10.50 -9.86
C PRO A 61 -1.63 -10.04 -8.55
N SER A 62 -0.69 -9.08 -8.56
CA SER A 62 -0.17 -8.47 -7.33
C SER A 62 -1.16 -7.49 -6.69
N LEU A 63 -2.18 -7.02 -7.41
CA LEU A 63 -3.06 -5.94 -6.95
C LEU A 63 -4.01 -6.46 -5.86
N LEU A 64 -3.87 -5.89 -4.66
CA LEU A 64 -4.82 -6.08 -3.56
C LEU A 64 -5.91 -4.99 -3.57
N TRP A 65 -5.55 -3.78 -4.02
CA TRP A 65 -6.47 -2.66 -4.14
C TRP A 65 -5.93 -1.60 -5.12
N ILE A 66 -6.81 -0.86 -5.78
CA ILE A 66 -6.47 0.28 -6.63
C ILE A 66 -7.35 1.47 -6.24
N VAL A 67 -6.75 2.65 -6.18
CA VAL A 67 -7.46 3.92 -6.07
C VAL A 67 -7.04 4.80 -7.24
N GLN A 68 -8.04 5.36 -7.92
CA GLN A 68 -7.90 6.45 -8.87
C GLN A 68 -8.78 7.59 -8.36
N SER A 69 -8.17 8.73 -8.07
CA SER A 69 -8.87 9.88 -7.47
C SER A 69 -8.14 11.18 -7.81
N ASN A 70 -8.71 12.30 -7.40
CA ASN A 70 -8.06 13.60 -7.39
C ASN A 70 -7.81 14.07 -5.94
N LEU A 71 -6.76 14.87 -5.71
CA LEU A 71 -6.50 15.51 -4.40
C LEU A 71 -7.22 16.86 -4.24
N GLU A 72 -7.88 17.37 -5.29
CA GLU A 72 -8.73 18.55 -5.24
C GLU A 72 -9.81 18.44 -4.16
N GLN A 73 -10.40 17.26 -4.02
CA GLN A 73 -11.48 16.97 -3.08
C GLN A 73 -10.98 16.69 -1.66
N GLY A 74 -9.66 16.80 -1.43
CA GLY A 74 -9.02 16.60 -0.14
C GLY A 74 -8.32 15.24 0.00
N PRO A 75 -8.01 14.84 1.25
CA PRO A 75 -7.28 13.61 1.52
C PRO A 75 -8.06 12.34 1.14
N ILE A 76 -7.33 11.31 0.73
CA ILE A 76 -7.89 10.00 0.38
C ILE A 76 -7.59 9.02 1.50
N TYR A 77 -8.61 8.30 1.96
CA TYR A 77 -8.49 7.26 2.97
C TYR A 77 -9.16 5.98 2.50
N PHE A 78 -8.50 4.85 2.66
CA PHE A 78 -9.13 3.55 2.44
C PHE A 78 -8.56 2.46 3.34
N ASN A 79 -9.38 1.45 3.59
CA ASN A 79 -9.05 0.28 4.38
C ASN A 79 -9.18 -0.95 3.47
N CYS A 80 -8.07 -1.60 3.15
CA CYS A 80 -8.06 -2.90 2.50
C CYS A 80 -8.08 -3.98 3.58
N ARG A 81 -8.99 -4.95 3.51
CA ARG A 81 -9.06 -6.09 4.43
C ARG A 81 -8.74 -7.37 3.67
N PRO A 82 -7.45 -7.65 3.41
CA PRO A 82 -7.09 -8.70 2.47
C PRO A 82 -7.20 -10.09 3.11
N GLY A 83 -7.21 -10.20 4.45
CA GLY A 83 -7.32 -11.48 5.16
C GLY A 83 -6.18 -12.44 4.80
N LEU A 84 -4.99 -11.91 4.54
CA LEU A 84 -3.87 -12.69 4.01
C LEU A 84 -3.05 -13.29 5.15
N ILE A 85 -2.63 -14.54 4.96
CA ILE A 85 -1.60 -15.18 5.79
C ILE A 85 -0.33 -15.29 4.95
N VAL A 86 0.78 -14.84 5.49
CA VAL A 86 2.10 -14.87 4.82
C VAL A 86 3.09 -15.60 5.71
N SER A 87 3.97 -16.39 5.12
CA SER A 87 5.12 -16.96 5.84
C SER A 87 6.13 -15.86 6.17
N LEU A 88 6.69 -15.90 7.37
CA LEU A 88 7.73 -14.98 7.85
C LEU A 88 9.15 -15.48 7.54
#